data_AF-A0A8H8JU88-F1
#
_entry.id   AF-A0A8H8JU88-F1
#
_cell.length_a   1.000
_cell.length_b   1.000
_cell.length_c   1.000
_cell.angle_alpha   90.00
_cell.angle_beta   90.00
_cell.angle_gamma   90.00
#
_symmetry.space_group_name_H-M   'P 1'
#
loop_
_entity.id
_entity.type
_entity.pdbx_description
1 polymer ?
#
loop_
_entity_poly.entity_id
_entity_poly.type
_entity_poly.pdbx_seq_one_letter_code
_entity_poly.pdbx_strand_id
1 'polypeptide(L)'
;MDQRTKGMPWFQKLCHFTQGTSVISQWTGKEAKALGRTLLSTVAGHEKPKLVKAVKSVVDFMARAHKHEVSKRNLEAMNNDILDLDWSKIVFVDVDLDELLSHEDQFNNFVKFHALTHYPYLISQLGAPEGFNTKITKRLHIDFVKIPWSTTNHVNATQQMIACLCNREAWALLCAYMHNSRLILDPRFEDPGANAEEDEEDGPAVAVDGGNG
;
A
#
# COMPACT_ATOMS: atom_id res chain seq x y z
N MET A 1 -5.20 13.36 -18.22
CA MET A 1 -4.87 12.88 -16.85
C MET A 1 -3.55 13.44 -16.36
N ASP A 2 -2.43 13.22 -17.07
CA ASP A 2 -1.10 13.70 -16.63
C ASP A 2 -1.00 15.21 -16.38
N GLN A 3 -1.60 16.04 -17.23
CA GLN A 3 -1.60 17.49 -16.98
C GLN A 3 -2.33 17.86 -15.69
N ARG A 4 -3.40 17.13 -15.34
CA ARG A 4 -4.17 17.36 -14.11
C ARG A 4 -3.43 16.87 -12.87
N THR A 5 -2.69 15.75 -12.97
CA THR A 5 -1.85 15.26 -11.87
C THR A 5 -0.63 16.16 -11.63
N LYS A 6 -0.04 16.71 -12.69
CA LYS A 6 1.01 17.73 -12.62
C LYS A 6 0.53 19.05 -12.02
N GLY A 7 -0.68 19.49 -12.41
CA GLY A 7 -1.27 20.74 -11.95
C GLY A 7 -1.85 20.71 -10.53
N MET A 8 -1.78 19.56 -9.84
CA MET A 8 -2.26 19.47 -8.46
C MET A 8 -1.38 20.29 -7.50
N PRO A 9 -1.97 21.06 -6.57
CA PRO A 9 -1.19 21.76 -5.58
C PRO A 9 -0.44 20.78 -4.67
N TRP A 10 0.71 21.23 -4.18
CA TRP A 10 1.53 20.45 -3.27
C TRP A 10 0.87 20.33 -1.89
N PHE A 11 0.93 19.14 -1.30
CA PHE A 11 0.43 18.86 0.05
C PHE A 11 1.42 17.96 0.80
N GLN A 12 1.77 18.31 2.03
CA GLN A 12 2.75 17.61 2.87
C GLN A 12 2.49 16.09 3.04
N LYS A 13 1.25 15.62 2.92
CA LYS A 13 0.87 14.20 3.11
C LYS A 13 0.51 13.44 1.83
N LEU A 14 0.73 14.05 0.66
CA LEU A 14 0.44 13.47 -0.65
C LEU A 14 1.69 13.50 -1.53
N CYS A 15 1.99 12.39 -2.19
CA CYS A 15 3.04 12.36 -3.21
C CYS A 15 2.59 13.26 -4.38
N HIS A 16 3.46 14.18 -4.79
CA HIS A 16 3.21 15.07 -5.90
C HIS A 16 3.85 14.52 -7.18
N PHE A 17 3.04 14.33 -8.22
CA PHE A 17 3.47 13.74 -9.49
C PHE A 17 3.96 14.82 -10.47
N THR A 18 5.15 15.37 -10.22
CA THR A 18 5.76 16.46 -11.03
C THR A 18 5.88 16.12 -12.50
N GLN A 19 6.20 14.87 -12.83
CA GLN A 19 6.31 14.37 -14.21
C GLN A 19 5.03 13.68 -14.70
N GLY A 20 3.95 13.69 -13.92
CA GLY A 20 2.72 12.97 -14.21
C GLY A 20 2.82 11.49 -13.80
N THR A 21 1.83 10.71 -14.23
CA THR A 21 1.69 9.30 -13.85
C THR A 21 2.20 8.33 -14.92
N SER A 22 2.26 8.76 -16.19
CA SER A 22 2.66 7.87 -17.30
C SER A 22 4.14 7.49 -17.32
N VAL A 23 5.00 8.22 -16.58
CA VAL A 23 6.44 7.93 -16.49
C VAL A 23 6.72 6.74 -15.57
N ILE A 24 5.77 6.37 -14.71
CA ILE A 24 5.95 5.31 -13.71
C ILE A 24 5.80 3.95 -14.38
N SER A 25 6.93 3.27 -14.63
CA SER A 25 6.96 1.91 -15.18
C SER A 25 6.66 0.84 -14.12
N GLN A 26 7.01 1.09 -12.86
CA GLN A 26 6.72 0.21 -11.73
C GLN A 26 6.20 1.03 -10.54
N TRP A 27 5.00 0.69 -10.07
CA TRP A 27 4.36 1.39 -8.98
C TRP A 27 4.87 0.90 -7.62
N THR A 28 5.35 1.82 -6.79
CA THR A 28 5.56 1.57 -5.36
C THR A 28 4.23 1.66 -4.59
N GLY A 29 4.18 1.07 -3.39
CA GLY A 29 3.01 1.17 -2.52
C GLY A 29 2.68 2.61 -2.10
N LYS A 30 3.69 3.47 -1.94
CA LYS A 30 3.51 4.89 -1.58
C LYS A 30 2.86 5.66 -2.74
N GLU A 31 3.36 5.47 -3.95
CA GLU A 31 2.81 6.09 -5.16
C GLU A 31 1.39 5.63 -5.45
N ALA A 32 1.12 4.31 -5.41
CA ALA A 32 -0.22 3.78 -5.64
C ALA A 32 -1.25 4.32 -4.63
N LYS A 33 -0.86 4.44 -3.35
CA LYS A 33 -1.71 5.02 -2.30
C LYS A 33 -1.93 6.52 -2.52
N ALA A 34 -0.91 7.25 -2.95
CA ALA A 34 -1.04 8.67 -3.28
C ALA A 34 -1.97 8.88 -4.48
N LEU A 35 -1.81 8.10 -5.55
CA LEU A 35 -2.69 8.14 -6.71
C LEU A 35 -4.13 7.80 -6.30
N GLY A 36 -4.36 6.76 -5.51
CA GLY A 36 -5.70 6.38 -5.07
C GLY A 36 -6.46 7.51 -4.36
N ARG A 37 -5.76 8.41 -3.66
CA ARG A 37 -6.35 9.58 -2.99
C ARG A 37 -6.69 10.72 -3.94
N THR A 38 -5.96 10.85 -5.05
CA THR A 38 -6.12 11.96 -5.99
C THR A 38 -6.89 11.58 -7.25
N LEU A 39 -7.03 10.29 -7.53
CA LEU A 39 -7.62 9.76 -8.76
C LEU A 39 -9.02 10.30 -9.04
N LEU A 40 -9.89 10.39 -8.02
CA LEU A 40 -11.23 10.94 -8.23
C LEU A 40 -11.19 12.43 -8.59
N SER A 41 -10.32 13.21 -7.95
CA SER A 41 -10.17 14.64 -8.24
C SER A 41 -9.60 14.90 -9.63
N THR A 42 -8.72 14.04 -10.13
CA THR A 42 -8.12 14.20 -11.46
C THR A 42 -9.13 13.89 -12.58
N VAL A 43 -10.07 12.97 -12.33
CA VAL A 43 -11.14 12.61 -13.26
C VAL A 43 -12.38 13.50 -13.10
N ALA A 44 -12.50 14.25 -12.01
CA ALA A 44 -13.62 15.17 -11.79
C ALA A 44 -13.79 16.14 -12.98
N GLY A 45 -15.04 16.35 -13.40
CA GLY A 45 -15.37 17.21 -14.55
C GLY A 45 -14.92 16.66 -15.91
N HIS A 46 -14.67 15.35 -16.03
CA HIS A 46 -14.48 14.73 -17.35
C HIS A 46 -15.79 14.72 -18.15
N GLU A 47 -15.70 14.86 -19.46
CA GLU A 47 -16.86 14.93 -20.38
C GLU A 47 -17.72 13.65 -20.37
N LYS A 48 -17.10 12.52 -20.00
CA LYS A 48 -17.76 11.21 -19.90
C LYS A 48 -18.18 10.94 -18.45
N PRO A 49 -19.45 11.17 -18.05
CA PRO A 49 -19.87 11.01 -16.65
C PRO A 49 -19.77 9.56 -16.15
N LYS A 50 -19.92 8.57 -17.05
CA LYS A 50 -19.72 7.15 -16.71
C LYS A 50 -18.30 6.87 -16.23
N LEU A 51 -17.28 7.52 -16.81
CA LEU A 51 -15.88 7.37 -16.37
C LEU A 51 -15.69 7.84 -14.93
N VAL A 52 -16.25 9.02 -14.61
CA VAL A 52 -16.22 9.57 -13.25
C VAL A 52 -16.92 8.61 -12.29
N LYS A 53 -18.07 8.05 -12.67
CA LYS A 53 -18.83 7.10 -11.85
C LYS A 53 -18.06 5.81 -11.60
N ALA A 54 -17.39 5.25 -12.61
CA ALA A 54 -16.58 4.03 -12.48
C ALA A 54 -15.38 4.23 -11.56
N VAL A 55 -14.68 5.36 -11.70
CA VAL A 55 -13.54 5.69 -10.82
C VAL A 55 -14.03 5.93 -9.40
N LYS A 56 -15.16 6.63 -9.23
CA LYS A 56 -15.77 6.88 -7.93
C LYS A 56 -16.15 5.57 -7.24
N SER A 57 -16.79 4.63 -7.92
CA SER A 57 -17.21 3.37 -7.30
C SER A 57 -16.02 2.53 -6.84
N VAL A 58 -14.92 2.48 -7.61
CA VAL A 58 -13.69 1.81 -7.18
C VAL A 58 -13.07 2.47 -5.94
N VAL A 59 -12.98 3.81 -5.92
CA VAL A 59 -12.42 4.56 -4.78
C VAL A 59 -13.29 4.42 -3.54
N ASP A 60 -14.61 4.56 -3.68
CA ASP A 60 -15.58 4.40 -2.59
C ASP A 60 -15.52 2.98 -2.01
N PHE A 61 -15.49 1.96 -2.87
CA PHE A 61 -15.34 0.58 -2.47
C PHE A 61 -14.05 0.35 -1.67
N MET A 62 -12.91 0.81 -2.19
CA MET A 62 -11.62 0.69 -1.51
C MET A 62 -11.65 1.39 -0.14
N ALA A 63 -12.22 2.60 -0.06
CA ALA A 63 -12.34 3.33 1.19
C ALA A 63 -13.19 2.57 2.23
N ARG A 64 -14.26 1.90 1.81
CA ARG A 64 -15.08 1.06 2.69
C ARG A 64 -14.36 -0.21 3.13
N ALA A 65 -13.66 -0.88 2.21
CA ALA A 65 -12.91 -2.10 2.51
C ALA A 65 -11.77 -1.87 3.51
N HIS A 66 -11.21 -0.66 3.57
CA HIS A 66 -10.13 -0.31 4.51
C HIS A 66 -10.60 0.13 5.91
N LYS A 67 -11.91 0.10 6.21
CA LYS A 67 -12.40 0.45 7.54
C LYS A 67 -12.07 -0.66 8.55
N HIS A 68 -11.65 -0.26 9.75
CA HIS A 68 -11.42 -1.14 10.90
C HIS A 68 -12.70 -1.93 11.27
N GLU A 69 -13.86 -1.27 11.17
CA GLU A 69 -15.15 -1.87 11.46
C GLU A 69 -16.08 -1.79 10.23
N VAL A 70 -16.48 -2.96 9.73
CA VAL A 70 -17.37 -3.07 8.57
C VAL A 70 -18.76 -3.47 9.03
N SER A 71 -19.65 -2.46 9.18
CA SER A 71 -21.07 -2.69 9.43
C SER A 71 -21.80 -3.31 8.21
N LYS A 72 -22.98 -3.90 8.45
CA LYS A 72 -23.87 -4.39 7.38
C LYS A 72 -24.20 -3.32 6.33
N ARG A 73 -24.37 -2.07 6.76
CA ARG A 73 -24.58 -0.92 5.85
C ARG A 73 -23.38 -0.67 4.94
N ASN A 74 -22.15 -0.86 5.45
CA ASN A 74 -20.96 -0.75 4.60
C ASN A 74 -20.92 -1.90 3.57
N LEU A 75 -21.30 -3.13 3.93
CA LEU A 75 -21.36 -4.26 3.00
C LEU A 75 -22.39 -4.05 1.89
N GLU A 76 -23.58 -3.58 2.23
CA GLU A 76 -24.61 -3.20 1.26
C GLU A 76 -24.11 -2.10 0.32
N ALA A 77 -23.44 -1.08 0.87
CA ALA A 77 -22.82 -0.03 0.07
C ALA A 77 -21.69 -0.55 -0.84
N MET A 78 -20.88 -1.51 -0.39
CA MET A 78 -19.85 -2.15 -1.21
C MET A 78 -20.46 -2.93 -2.38
N ASN A 79 -21.56 -3.65 -2.16
CA ASN A 79 -22.30 -4.32 -3.23
C ASN A 79 -22.83 -3.30 -4.25
N ASN A 80 -23.38 -2.17 -3.78
CA ASN A 80 -23.83 -1.11 -4.66
C ASN A 80 -22.67 -0.48 -5.46
N ASP A 81 -21.50 -0.28 -4.85
CA ASP A 81 -20.31 0.22 -5.55
C ASP A 81 -19.87 -0.77 -6.65
N ILE A 82 -19.92 -2.09 -6.39
CA ILE A 82 -19.62 -3.11 -7.40
C ILE A 82 -20.61 -3.05 -8.57
N LEU A 83 -21.91 -2.92 -8.28
CA LEU A 83 -22.93 -2.80 -9.34
C LEU A 83 -22.76 -1.51 -10.15
N ASP A 84 -22.48 -0.39 -9.47
CA ASP A 84 -22.22 0.88 -10.13
C ASP A 84 -20.97 0.82 -11.01
N LEU A 85 -19.92 0.11 -10.57
CA LEU A 85 -18.74 -0.17 -11.38
C LEU A 85 -19.09 -1.02 -12.60
N ASP A 86 -19.85 -2.10 -12.41
CA ASP A 86 -20.24 -3.03 -13.47
C ASP A 86 -21.03 -2.33 -14.58
N TRP A 87 -21.91 -1.40 -14.22
CA TRP A 87 -22.70 -0.63 -15.19
C TRP A 87 -21.91 0.49 -15.87
N SER A 88 -20.91 1.05 -15.18
CA SER A 88 -20.16 2.21 -15.68
C SER A 88 -18.88 1.82 -16.42
N LYS A 89 -18.35 0.62 -16.22
CA LYS A 89 -17.11 0.12 -16.86
C LYS A 89 -17.17 0.08 -18.37
N ILE A 90 -18.36 0.01 -18.98
CA ILE A 90 -18.55 0.02 -20.44
C ILE A 90 -17.87 1.24 -21.09
N VAL A 91 -17.76 2.34 -20.36
CA VAL A 91 -17.05 3.54 -20.83
C VAL A 91 -15.57 3.28 -21.15
N PHE A 92 -14.94 2.29 -20.50
CA PHE A 92 -13.54 1.96 -20.77
C PHE A 92 -13.38 1.21 -22.10
N VAL A 93 -14.40 0.47 -22.52
CA VAL A 93 -14.49 -0.13 -23.86
C VAL A 93 -14.72 0.98 -24.89
N ASP A 94 -15.66 1.90 -24.62
CA ASP A 94 -16.01 3.03 -25.52
C ASP A 94 -14.90 4.10 -25.70
N VAL A 95 -13.84 4.08 -24.87
CA VAL A 95 -12.74 5.07 -24.93
C VAL A 95 -11.54 4.53 -25.71
N ASP A 96 -11.56 3.28 -26.19
CA ASP A 96 -10.39 2.61 -26.80
C ASP A 96 -9.14 2.78 -25.93
N LEU A 97 -9.28 2.53 -24.61
CA LEU A 97 -8.14 2.43 -23.70
C LEU A 97 -7.37 1.12 -23.99
N ASP A 98 -6.60 1.12 -25.08
CA ASP A 98 -5.81 0.02 -25.64
C ASP A 98 -6.59 -1.24 -26.09
N GLU A 99 -6.01 -2.01 -27.02
CA GLU A 99 -6.45 -3.37 -27.45
C GLU A 99 -6.68 -4.37 -26.29
N LEU A 100 -6.21 -4.01 -25.09
CA LEU A 100 -6.20 -4.81 -23.87
C LEU A 100 -7.54 -4.81 -23.12
N LEU A 101 -8.44 -3.87 -23.43
CA LEU A 101 -9.76 -3.73 -22.80
C LEU A 101 -10.91 -3.67 -23.83
N SER A 102 -10.66 -3.99 -25.09
CA SER A 102 -11.59 -3.85 -26.21
C SER A 102 -12.83 -4.77 -26.16
N HIS A 103 -12.93 -5.66 -25.16
CA HIS A 103 -14.12 -6.50 -24.96
C HIS A 103 -14.57 -6.52 -23.50
N GLU A 104 -15.89 -6.50 -23.24
CA GLU A 104 -16.47 -6.58 -21.88
C GLU A 104 -15.92 -7.78 -21.08
N ASP A 105 -15.61 -8.89 -21.77
CA ASP A 105 -15.02 -10.09 -21.18
C ASP A 105 -13.61 -9.87 -20.62
N GLN A 106 -12.81 -8.97 -21.20
CA GLN A 106 -11.45 -8.71 -20.73
C GLN A 106 -11.44 -7.95 -19.40
N PHE A 107 -12.39 -7.03 -19.19
CA PHE A 107 -12.54 -6.35 -17.91
C PHE A 107 -12.93 -7.34 -16.80
N ASN A 108 -13.83 -8.29 -17.10
CA ASN A 108 -14.22 -9.35 -16.17
C ASN A 108 -13.09 -10.36 -15.91
N ASN A 109 -12.22 -10.59 -16.90
CA ASN A 109 -11.05 -11.45 -16.76
C ASN A 109 -9.91 -10.81 -15.97
N PHE A 110 -9.98 -9.52 -15.65
CA PHE A 110 -9.00 -8.92 -14.76
C PHE A 110 -9.22 -9.42 -13.34
N VAL A 111 -8.34 -10.32 -12.91
CA VAL A 111 -8.40 -11.04 -11.62
C VAL A 111 -8.67 -10.10 -10.44
N LYS A 112 -8.13 -8.88 -10.44
CA LYS A 112 -8.35 -7.94 -9.33
C LYS A 112 -9.77 -7.37 -9.29
N PHE A 113 -10.41 -7.11 -10.45
CA PHE A 113 -11.81 -6.65 -10.49
C PHE A 113 -12.75 -7.78 -10.11
N HIS A 114 -12.51 -9.00 -10.62
CA HIS A 114 -13.25 -10.18 -10.19
C HIS A 114 -13.13 -10.41 -8.68
N ALA A 115 -11.92 -10.26 -8.12
CA ALA A 115 -11.70 -10.40 -6.68
C ALA A 115 -12.59 -9.45 -5.86
N LEU A 116 -12.85 -8.21 -6.31
CA LEU A 116 -13.72 -7.25 -5.60
C LEU A 116 -15.11 -7.82 -5.32
N THR A 117 -15.67 -8.64 -6.22
CA THR A 117 -16.98 -9.26 -6.06
C THR A 117 -17.07 -10.19 -4.85
N HIS A 118 -15.94 -10.76 -4.43
CA HIS A 118 -15.88 -11.69 -3.30
C HIS A 118 -15.67 -10.99 -1.95
N TYR A 119 -15.17 -9.76 -1.94
CA TYR A 119 -14.87 -9.04 -0.69
C TYR A 119 -16.07 -8.89 0.24
N PRO A 120 -17.27 -8.47 -0.20
CA PRO A 120 -18.42 -8.35 0.71
C PRO A 120 -18.76 -9.66 1.40
N TYR A 121 -18.72 -10.78 0.65
CA TYR A 121 -18.92 -12.11 1.19
C TYR A 121 -17.81 -12.51 2.17
N LEU A 122 -16.55 -12.35 1.79
CA LEU A 122 -15.40 -12.69 2.63
C LEU A 122 -15.37 -11.86 3.91
N ILE A 123 -15.66 -10.56 3.85
CA ILE A 123 -15.70 -9.69 5.03
C ILE A 123 -16.83 -10.09 5.97
N SER A 124 -17.98 -10.52 5.44
CA SER A 124 -19.08 -11.04 6.26
C SER A 124 -18.73 -12.34 7.00
N GLN A 125 -17.84 -13.16 6.44
CA GLN A 125 -17.47 -14.47 7.01
C GLN A 125 -16.24 -14.39 7.91
N LEU A 126 -15.23 -13.60 7.53
CA LEU A 126 -13.91 -13.57 8.15
C LEU A 126 -13.66 -12.29 8.96
N GLY A 127 -14.55 -11.30 8.88
CA GLY A 127 -14.38 -9.99 9.50
C GLY A 127 -13.65 -8.99 8.60
N ALA A 128 -13.32 -7.83 9.15
CA ALA A 128 -12.64 -6.77 8.40
C ALA A 128 -11.30 -7.28 7.82
N PRO A 129 -10.93 -6.87 6.59
CA PRO A 129 -9.69 -7.33 5.96
C PRO A 129 -8.44 -6.71 6.59
N GLU A 130 -8.63 -5.76 7.50
CA GLU A 130 -7.56 -5.20 8.30
C GLU A 130 -6.96 -6.26 9.23
N GLY A 131 -5.71 -6.63 8.96
CA GLY A 131 -5.01 -7.73 9.64
C GLY A 131 -4.56 -8.84 8.69
N PHE A 132 -5.21 -8.97 7.53
CA PHE A 132 -4.86 -9.96 6.49
C PHE A 132 -3.91 -9.40 5.41
N ASN A 133 -3.27 -8.27 5.67
CA ASN A 133 -2.35 -7.67 4.70
C ASN A 133 -0.97 -8.36 4.74
N THR A 134 -0.24 -8.27 3.62
CA THR A 134 1.10 -8.85 3.50
C THR A 134 2.19 -8.04 4.21
N LYS A 135 1.84 -6.97 4.95
CA LYS A 135 2.85 -6.15 5.63
C LYS A 135 3.54 -6.94 6.73
N ILE A 136 2.79 -7.74 7.49
CA ILE A 136 3.34 -8.58 8.56
C ILE A 136 4.34 -9.56 7.95
N THR A 137 3.93 -10.32 6.94
CA THR A 137 4.82 -11.30 6.29
C THR A 137 6.03 -10.64 5.61
N LYS A 138 5.85 -9.48 4.97
CA LYS A 138 6.96 -8.69 4.41
C LYS A 138 7.92 -8.22 5.51
N ARG A 139 7.42 -7.78 6.66
CA ARG A 139 8.25 -7.36 7.79
C ARG A 139 9.04 -8.54 8.34
N LEU A 140 8.38 -9.69 8.56
CA LEU A 140 9.03 -10.93 8.97
C LEU A 140 10.10 -11.37 7.96
N HIS A 141 9.85 -11.25 6.65
CA HIS A 141 10.86 -11.55 5.64
C HIS A 141 12.07 -10.59 5.73
N ILE A 142 11.87 -9.32 6.08
CA ILE A 142 13.01 -8.42 6.33
C ILE A 142 13.81 -8.90 7.54
N ASP A 143 13.12 -9.14 8.66
CA ASP A 143 13.74 -9.44 9.94
C ASP A 143 14.42 -10.83 9.97
N PHE A 144 13.80 -11.83 9.32
CA PHE A 144 14.28 -13.22 9.33
C PHE A 144 15.10 -13.63 8.10
N VAL A 145 15.00 -12.87 7.00
CA VAL A 145 15.72 -13.23 5.76
C VAL A 145 16.71 -12.15 5.37
N LYS A 146 16.24 -10.91 5.09
CA LYS A 146 17.12 -9.87 4.53
C LYS A 146 18.24 -9.45 5.49
N ILE A 147 17.89 -9.17 6.75
CA ILE A 147 18.87 -8.74 7.74
C ILE A 147 19.90 -9.86 7.98
N PRO A 148 19.53 -11.10 8.33
CA PRO A 148 20.50 -12.18 8.50
C PRO A 148 21.36 -12.41 7.26
N TRP A 149 20.75 -12.41 6.07
CA TRP A 149 21.46 -12.57 4.80
C TRP A 149 22.58 -11.54 4.62
N SER A 150 22.30 -10.25 4.89
CA SER A 150 23.29 -9.17 4.77
C SER A 150 24.47 -9.28 5.75
N THR A 151 24.31 -10.04 6.84
CA THR A 151 25.38 -10.29 7.83
C THR A 151 26.20 -11.55 7.56
N THR A 152 25.83 -12.33 6.53
CA THR A 152 26.57 -13.54 6.16
C THR A 152 27.74 -13.24 5.22
N ASN A 153 28.67 -14.19 5.10
CA ASN A 153 29.71 -14.15 4.06
C ASN A 153 29.24 -14.74 2.71
N HIS A 154 27.94 -15.03 2.57
CA HIS A 154 27.30 -15.64 1.39
C HIS A 154 27.77 -17.06 1.00
N VAL A 155 28.62 -17.72 1.80
CA VAL A 155 29.03 -19.13 1.63
C VAL A 155 28.36 -19.98 2.70
N ASN A 156 27.55 -20.98 2.31
CA ASN A 156 26.69 -21.72 3.25
C ASN A 156 25.80 -20.79 4.11
N ALA A 157 25.28 -19.74 3.48
CA ALA A 157 24.57 -18.65 4.14
C ALA A 157 23.41 -19.11 5.04
N THR A 158 22.69 -20.17 4.69
CA THR A 158 21.56 -20.67 5.49
C THR A 158 21.97 -21.02 6.92
N GLN A 159 23.11 -21.70 7.12
CA GLN A 159 23.59 -22.06 8.45
C GLN A 159 23.97 -20.81 9.26
N GLN A 160 24.58 -19.82 8.60
CA GLN A 160 24.94 -18.54 9.22
C GLN A 160 23.72 -17.71 9.59
N MET A 161 22.69 -17.69 8.73
CA MET A 161 21.42 -17.03 9.02
C MET A 161 20.73 -17.66 10.22
N ILE A 162 20.69 -19.00 10.32
CA ILE A 162 20.15 -19.71 11.48
C ILE A 162 20.93 -19.32 12.74
N ALA A 163 22.27 -19.37 12.70
CA ALA A 163 23.10 -18.99 13.85
C ALA A 163 22.89 -17.53 14.28
N CYS A 164 22.78 -16.61 13.31
CA CYS A 164 22.46 -15.20 13.55
C CYS A 164 21.13 -15.05 14.28
N LEU A 165 20.08 -15.74 13.82
CA LEU A 165 18.76 -15.71 14.44
C LEU A 165 18.77 -16.30 15.85
N CYS A 166 19.37 -17.47 16.06
CA CYS A 166 19.50 -18.08 17.38
C CYS A 166 20.24 -17.18 18.37
N ASN A 167 21.33 -16.54 17.92
CA ASN A 167 22.07 -15.60 18.75
C ASN A 167 21.22 -14.37 19.11
N ARG A 168 20.46 -13.83 18.14
CA ARG A 168 19.57 -12.69 18.38
C ARG A 168 18.46 -13.02 19.38
N GLU A 169 17.89 -14.22 19.31
CA GLU A 169 16.91 -14.72 20.30
C GLU A 169 17.54 -14.90 21.69
N ALA A 170 18.73 -15.51 21.77
CA ALA A 170 19.44 -15.68 23.04
C ALA A 170 19.76 -14.35 23.70
N TRP A 171 20.21 -13.36 22.91
CA TRP A 171 20.42 -11.98 23.38
C TRP A 171 19.13 -11.33 23.88
N ALA A 172 18.03 -11.47 23.14
CA ALA A 172 16.74 -10.91 23.56
C ALA A 172 16.24 -11.51 24.88
N LEU A 173 16.39 -12.84 25.06
CA LEU A 173 16.05 -13.52 26.31
C LEU A 173 16.93 -13.06 27.48
N LEU A 174 18.24 -12.92 27.24
CA LEU A 174 19.17 -12.42 28.26
C LEU A 174 18.82 -10.99 28.67
N CYS A 175 18.55 -10.09 27.71
CA CYS A 175 18.12 -8.73 27.99
C CYS A 175 16.82 -8.71 28.80
N ALA A 176 15.83 -9.52 28.43
CA ALA A 176 14.58 -9.63 29.18
C ALA A 176 14.80 -10.11 30.63
N TYR A 177 15.67 -11.12 30.82
CA TYR A 177 16.05 -11.60 32.14
C TYR A 177 16.74 -10.53 32.99
N MET A 178 17.74 -9.84 32.42
CA MET A 178 18.47 -8.76 33.11
C MET A 178 17.55 -7.60 33.48
N HIS A 179 16.63 -7.23 32.60
CA HIS A 179 15.63 -6.20 32.87
C HIS A 179 14.71 -6.59 34.03
N ASN A 180 14.13 -7.81 34.00
CA ASN A 180 13.27 -8.31 35.07
C ASN A 180 14.01 -8.42 36.41
N SER A 181 15.33 -8.61 36.36
CA SER A 181 16.22 -8.65 37.53
C SER A 181 16.71 -7.25 37.96
N ARG A 182 16.26 -6.17 37.30
CA ARG A 182 16.67 -4.77 37.54
C ARG A 182 18.17 -4.51 37.39
N LEU A 183 18.86 -5.35 36.61
CA LEU A 183 20.30 -5.21 36.32
C LEU A 183 20.55 -4.22 35.18
N ILE A 184 19.57 -4.06 34.30
CA ILE A 184 19.54 -3.06 33.23
C ILE A 184 18.18 -2.36 33.24
N LEU A 185 18.16 -1.07 32.87
CA LEU A 185 16.91 -0.37 32.55
C LEU A 185 16.39 -0.88 31.21
N ASP A 186 15.07 -0.99 31.04
CA ASP A 186 14.51 -1.35 29.74
C ASP A 186 14.77 -0.21 28.76
N PRO A 187 15.46 -0.45 27.63
CA PRO A 187 15.61 0.55 26.59
C PRO A 187 14.26 1.00 25.99
N ARG A 188 13.17 0.23 26.22
CA ARG A 188 11.82 0.54 25.74
C ARG A 188 11.03 1.49 26.65
N PHE A 189 11.57 1.84 27.82
CA PHE A 189 10.93 2.71 28.82
C PHE A 189 11.82 3.90 29.22
N GLU A 190 12.61 4.45 28.30
CA GLU A 190 12.99 5.87 28.44
C GLU A 190 11.70 6.69 28.34
N ASP A 191 11.35 7.44 29.41
CA ASP A 191 10.27 8.44 29.38
C ASP A 191 10.69 9.55 28.40
N PRO A 192 10.08 9.66 27.19
CA PRO A 192 10.31 10.78 26.31
C PRO A 192 9.39 11.90 26.80
N GLY A 193 9.68 12.41 28.00
CA GLY A 193 9.13 13.65 28.49
C GLY A 193 9.61 14.79 27.60
N ALA A 194 8.72 15.19 26.68
CA ALA A 194 8.75 16.40 25.84
C ALA A 194 9.55 16.31 24.52
N ASN A 195 8.77 16.24 23.43
CA ASN A 195 9.11 16.58 22.03
C ASN A 195 9.99 15.58 21.27
N ALA A 196 9.39 14.47 20.84
CA ALA A 196 9.80 13.81 19.60
C ALA A 196 8.64 13.96 18.60
N GLU A 197 8.75 14.99 17.75
CA GLU A 197 8.03 15.00 16.49
C GLU A 197 8.40 13.72 15.72
N GLU A 198 7.42 13.11 15.06
CA GLU A 198 7.61 11.90 14.26
C GLU A 198 8.53 12.20 13.08
N ASP A 199 9.84 12.10 13.28
CA ASP A 199 10.83 12.14 12.21
C ASP A 199 10.81 10.80 11.47
N GLU A 200 10.13 10.77 10.31
CA GLU A 200 10.37 9.80 9.24
C GLU A 200 11.81 9.98 8.75
N GLU A 201 12.77 9.29 9.38
CA GLU A 201 14.13 9.20 8.86
C GLU A 201 14.18 8.19 7.70
N ASP A 202 14.07 8.70 6.47
CA ASP A 202 14.52 8.03 5.25
C ASP A 202 15.76 8.81 4.77
N GLY A 203 16.88 8.10 4.61
CA GLY A 203 18.20 8.68 4.33
C GLY A 203 18.25 9.53 3.06
N PRO A 204 19.29 10.36 2.90
CA PRO A 204 19.31 11.39 1.86
C PRO A 204 19.19 10.78 0.46
N ALA A 205 18.25 11.31 -0.30
CA ALA A 205 18.23 11.19 -1.75
C ALA A 205 19.57 11.68 -2.29
N VAL A 206 20.36 10.76 -2.85
CA VAL A 206 21.55 11.12 -3.63
C VAL A 206 21.06 11.87 -4.86
N ALA A 207 21.17 13.19 -4.82
CA ALA A 207 21.11 14.03 -5.99
C ALA A 207 22.34 13.70 -6.85
N VAL A 208 22.11 13.04 -7.99
CA VAL A 208 23.11 13.04 -9.07
C VAL A 208 22.95 14.38 -9.77
N ASP A 209 23.81 15.31 -9.39
CA ASP A 209 24.01 16.58 -10.08
C ASP A 209 24.50 16.30 -11.50
N GLY A 210 23.75 16.80 -12.48
CA GLY A 210 24.13 16.81 -13.88
C GLY A 210 25.20 17.87 -14.09
N GLY A 211 26.45 17.49 -13.85
CA GLY A 211 27.62 18.29 -14.19
C GLY A 211 27.76 18.46 -15.69
N ASN A 212 27.63 19.71 -16.12
CA ASN A 212 27.93 20.25 -17.44
C ASN A 212 29.34 19.85 -17.92
N GLY A 213 29.43 19.31 -19.13
CA GLY A 213 30.68 18.96 -19.84
C GLY A 213 30.39 18.43 -21.23
#